data_AF-A0A351SWH5-F1
#
_entry.id   AF-A0A351SWH5-F1
#
_cell.length_a   1.000
_cell.length_b   1.000
_cell.length_c   1.000
_cell.angle_alpha   90.00
_cell.angle_beta   90.00
_cell.angle_gamma   90.00
#
_symmetry.space_group_name_H-M   'P 1'
#
loop_
_entity.id
_entity.type
_entity.pdbx_description
1 polymer ?
#
loop_
_entity_poly.entity_id
_entity_poly.type
_entity_poly.pdbx_seq_one_letter_code
_entity_poly.pdbx_strand_id
1 'polypeptide(L)' 'MAKKIEVEYYGRPLSIEVGRMAKQADGSALVRYGETVVLATAVAAKEVR' A
#
# COMPACT_ATOMS: atom_id res chain seq x y z
N MET A 1 13.04 -3.37 0.24
CA MET A 1 13.12 -2.13 1.04
C MET A 1 11.75 -1.46 1.02
N ALA A 2 11.35 -0.79 2.10
CA ALA A 2 10.09 -0.03 2.11
C ALA A 2 10.25 1.28 1.35
N LYS A 3 9.27 1.66 0.53
CA LYS A 3 9.23 2.94 -0.20
C LYS A 3 7.96 3.68 0.19
N LYS A 4 8.12 4.95 0.59
CA LYS A 4 7.01 5.85 0.95
C LYS A 4 6.90 6.97 -0.08
N ILE A 5 5.68 7.25 -0.50
CA ILE A 5 5.31 8.35 -1.39
C ILE A 5 4.25 9.17 -0.65
N GLU A 6 4.41 10.48 -0.63
CA GLU A 6 3.44 11.41 -0.07
C GLU A 6 3.02 12.41 -1.12
N VAL A 7 1.72 12.68 -1.17
CA VAL A 7 1.12 13.69 -2.05
C VAL A 7 0.11 14.51 -1.25
N GLU A 8 -0.01 15.78 -1.59
CA GLU A 8 -1.06 16.63 -1.03
C GLU A 8 -2.39 16.34 -1.76
N TYR A 9 -3.42 15.99 -1.00
CA TYR A 9 -4.73 15.64 -1.53
C TYR A 9 -5.82 16.31 -0.69
N TYR A 10 -6.55 17.26 -1.29
CA TYR A 10 -7.55 18.10 -0.60
C TYR A 10 -7.02 18.72 0.70
N GLY A 11 -5.83 19.33 0.65
CA GLY A 11 -5.23 20.06 1.77
C GLY A 11 -4.74 19.17 2.93
N ARG A 12 -4.62 17.86 2.72
CA ARG A 12 -4.07 16.91 3.70
C ARG A 12 -3.10 15.94 3.01
N PRO A 13 -2.08 15.44 3.73
CA PRO A 13 -1.14 14.48 3.16
C PRO A 13 -1.83 13.11 2.99
N LEU A 14 -1.84 12.63 1.75
CA LEU A 14 -2.09 11.23 1.42
C LEU A 14 -0.73 10.53 1.31
N SER A 15 -0.52 9.50 2.14
CA SER A 15 0.71 8.74 2.15
C SER A 15 0.48 7.29 1.71
N ILE A 16 1.37 6.78 0.88
CA ILE A 16 1.35 5.42 0.36
C ILE A 16 2.71 4.79 0.65
N GLU A 17 2.72 3.70 1.40
CA GLU A 17 3.94 2.95 1.75
C GLU A 17 3.85 1.52 1.23
N VAL A 18 4.82 1.11 0.41
CA VAL A 18 4.91 -0.24 -0.18
C VAL A 18 6.09 -1.00 0.39
N GLY A 19 5.97 -2.33 0.53
CA GLY A 19 7.07 -3.21 0.93
C GLY A 19 7.42 -3.22 2.44
N ARG A 20 6.69 -2.47 3.28
CA ARG A 20 6.84 -2.50 4.74
C ARG A 20 6.20 -3.74 5.38
N MET A 21 5.00 -4.11 4.92
CA MET A 21 4.18 -5.16 5.53
C MET A 21 3.55 -6.07 4.47
N ALA A 22 2.94 -7.19 4.91
CA ALA A 22 2.34 -8.19 4.04
C ALA A 22 3.28 -8.70 2.93
N LYS A 23 4.57 -8.93 3.26
CA LYS A 23 5.62 -9.34 2.32
C LYS A 23 5.42 -10.74 1.69
N GLN A 24 4.44 -11.50 2.17
CA GLN A 24 4.05 -12.77 1.57
C GLN A 24 3.12 -12.61 0.37
N ALA A 25 2.42 -11.47 0.27
CA ALA A 25 1.64 -11.15 -0.92
C ALA A 25 2.58 -10.74 -2.07
N ASP A 26 2.13 -10.95 -3.31
CA ASP A 26 2.89 -10.51 -4.50
C ASP A 26 2.99 -8.98 -4.56
N GLY A 27 1.97 -8.28 -4.07
CA GLY A 27 1.97 -6.83 -3.88
C GLY A 27 1.23 -6.40 -2.62
N SER A 28 1.74 -5.35 -1.97
CA SER A 28 1.06 -4.71 -0.84
C SER A 28 1.31 -3.20 -0.78
N ALA A 29 0.29 -2.46 -0.35
CA ALA A 29 0.35 -1.02 -0.14
C ALA A 29 -0.41 -0.63 1.13
N LEU A 30 0.25 0.11 2.01
CA LEU A 30 -0.36 0.79 3.15
C LEU A 30 -0.69 2.22 2.73
N VAL A 31 -1.98 2.54 2.63
CA VAL A 31 -2.46 3.88 2.32
C VAL A 31 -2.96 4.52 3.60
N ARG A 32 -2.53 5.76 3.88
CA ARG A 32 -3.00 6.53 5.04
C ARG A 32 -3.39 7.93 4.60
N TYR A 33 -4.56 8.35 5.06
CA TYR A 33 -5.09 9.69 4.87
C TYR A 33 -5.70 10.18 6.19
N GLY A 34 -5.03 11.12 6.84
CA GLY A 34 -5.35 11.49 8.23
C GLY A 34 -5.20 10.29 9.18
N GLU A 35 -6.27 9.99 9.92
CA GLU A 35 -6.32 8.87 10.88
C GLU A 35 -6.77 7.56 10.25
N THR A 36 -7.29 7.58 9.01
CA THR A 36 -7.74 6.39 8.31
C THR A 36 -6.57 5.69 7.64
N VAL A 37 -6.49 4.37 7.82
CA VAL A 37 -5.44 3.51 7.26
C VAL A 37 -6.07 2.32 6.56
N VAL A 38 -5.64 2.05 5.33
CA VAL A 38 -6.05 0.89 4.54
C VAL A 38 -4.81 0.09 4.15
N LEU A 39 -4.83 -1.21 4.40
CA LEU A 39 -3.85 -2.16 3.87
C LEU A 39 -4.47 -2.88 2.68
N ALA A 40 -3.98 -2.61 1.48
CA ALA A 40 -4.35 -3.32 0.27
C ALA A 40 -3.30 -4.40 -0.02
N THR A 41 -3.75 -5.63 -0.29
CA THR A 41 -2.91 -6.75 -0.73
C THR A 41 -3.46 -7.33 -2.03
N ALA A 42 -2.56 -7.77 -2.90
CA ALA A 42 -2.90 -8.49 -4.12
C ALA A 42 -2.03 -9.75 -4.23
N VAL A 43 -2.67 -10.86 -4.58
CA VAL A 43 -2.02 -12.15 -4.81
C VAL A 43 -2.52 -12.69 -6.15
N ALA A 44 -1.60 -13.09 -7.01
CA ALA A 44 -1.89 -13.69 -8.30
C ALA A 44 -1.50 -15.18 -8.25
N ALA A 45 -2.39 -16.06 -8.70
CA ALA A 45 -2.02 -17.45 -8.91
C ALA A 45 -0.94 -17.52 -10.01
N LYS A 46 0.11 -18.31 -9.78
CA LYS A 46 1.20 -18.49 -10.75
C LYS A 46 0.77 -19.30 -11.97
N GLU A 47 -0.27 -20.11 -11.80
CA GLU A 47 -0.82 -20.99 -12.82
C GLU A 47 -2.28 -20.60 -13.10
N VAL A 48 -2.65 -20.62 -14.38
CA VAL A 48 -4.03 -20.44 -14.82
C VAL A 48 -4.80 -21.72 -14.50
N ARG A 49 -6.03 -21.57 -13.99
CA ARG A 49 -6.95 -22.69 -13.71
C ARG A 49 -7.64 -23.21 -14.96
#